data_AF-A0AAE2ZKC8-F1
#
_entry.id   AF-A0AAE2ZKC8-F1
#
_cell.length_a   1.000
_cell.length_b   1.000
_cell.length_c   1.000
_cell.angle_alpha   90.00
_cell.angle_beta   90.00
_cell.angle_gamma   90.00
#
_symmetry.space_group_name_H-M   'P 1'
#
loop_
_entity.id
_entity.type
_entity.pdbx_description
1 polymer ?
#
loop_
_entity_poly.entity_id
_entity_poly.type
_entity_poly.pdbx_seq_one_letter_code
_entity_poly.pdbx_strand_id
1 'polypeptide(L)'
;MFSYAQALKFVLRWEGGFVDDPDDRGGRTNKGVTQATYDAWRSGRSLSSKDVLYITDGEVADIYQSMYWKGARCDRLRDKMAFCQFDTAVNMGPRRAVRILQRATECEEDGVFGAATQAACDGCDIDSALLAYTEIRATYYHMFAMKPGQGKFLKGWMNRLNSLRKALGFPATETMSGEVSETTARIPDLAEGEALDEN
;
A
#
# COMPACT_ATOMS: atom_id res chain seq x y z
N MET A 1 10.51 -3.10 16.70
CA MET A 1 9.16 -2.53 16.74
C MET A 1 8.98 -1.65 15.51
N PHE A 2 7.90 -1.81 14.74
CA PHE A 2 7.60 -0.96 13.57
C PHE A 2 6.58 0.11 13.97
N SER A 3 7.04 1.33 14.20
CA SER A 3 6.17 2.49 14.42
C SER A 3 5.56 2.99 13.10
N TYR A 4 4.46 3.74 13.19
CA TYR A 4 3.88 4.45 12.04
C TYR A 4 4.92 5.30 11.30
N ALA A 5 5.79 6.02 12.02
CA ALA A 5 6.83 6.84 11.40
C ALA A 5 7.83 6.00 10.56
N GLN A 6 8.22 4.82 11.06
CA GLN A 6 9.08 3.90 10.31
C GLN A 6 8.35 3.32 9.08
N ALA A 7 7.07 2.99 9.23
CA ALA A 7 6.21 2.52 8.13
C ALA A 7 6.04 3.58 7.04
N LEU A 8 5.77 4.84 7.43
CA LEU A 8 5.65 5.97 6.52
C LEU A 8 6.95 6.20 5.74
N LYS A 9 8.09 6.22 6.43
CA LYS A 9 9.41 6.34 5.78
C LYS A 9 9.66 5.21 4.78
N PHE A 10 9.29 3.96 5.13
CA PHE A 10 9.41 2.83 4.23
C PHE A 10 8.54 2.97 3.00
N VAL A 11 7.29 3.43 3.14
CA VAL A 11 6.37 3.57 2.01
C VAL A 11 6.79 4.71 1.07
N LEU A 12 7.11 5.88 1.62
CA LEU A 12 7.39 7.08 0.82
C LEU A 12 8.59 6.92 -0.12
N ARG A 13 9.54 6.03 0.19
CA ARG A 13 10.64 5.70 -0.73
C ARG A 13 10.14 5.15 -2.08
N TRP A 14 8.99 4.47 -2.11
CA TRP A 14 8.44 3.82 -3.30
C TRP A 14 7.52 4.74 -4.11
N GLU A 15 7.02 5.80 -3.47
CA GLU A 15 6.07 6.74 -4.06
C GLU A 15 6.76 7.90 -4.81
N GLY A 16 8.08 7.81 -5.01
CA GLY A 16 8.87 8.89 -5.62
C GLY A 16 9.91 9.51 -4.69
N GLY A 17 9.98 9.10 -3.43
CA GLY A 17 10.85 9.73 -2.44
C GLY A 17 10.47 11.19 -2.14
N PHE A 18 11.26 11.85 -1.30
CA PHE A 18 11.21 13.30 -1.12
C PHE A 18 11.94 13.95 -2.30
N VAL A 19 11.27 14.08 -3.45
CA VAL A 19 11.80 14.84 -4.57
C VAL A 19 11.10 16.21 -4.54
N ASP A 20 11.84 17.22 -4.09
CA ASP A 20 11.48 18.63 -4.21
C ASP A 20 11.85 19.08 -5.64
N ASP A 21 11.10 18.61 -6.64
CA ASP A 21 11.23 19.07 -8.03
C ASP A 21 10.07 20.02 -8.35
N PRO A 22 10.32 21.34 -8.42
CA PRO A 22 9.30 22.33 -8.73
C PRO A 22 8.83 22.31 -10.20
N ASP A 23 9.48 21.55 -11.09
CA ASP A 23 9.21 21.55 -12.54
C ASP A 23 8.43 20.30 -13.04
N ASP A 24 8.07 19.36 -12.16
CA ASP A 24 7.29 18.17 -12.57
C ASP A 24 5.83 18.54 -12.91
N ARG A 25 5.50 18.41 -14.21
CA ARG A 25 4.17 18.71 -14.79
C ARG A 25 3.31 17.45 -14.98
N GLY A 26 3.62 16.34 -14.31
CA GLY A 26 2.67 15.27 -14.09
C GLY A 26 1.41 15.81 -13.39
N GLY A 27 0.22 15.26 -13.68
CA GLY A 27 -1.02 15.73 -13.04
C GLY A 27 -0.84 15.94 -11.53
N ARG A 28 -1.12 17.16 -11.03
CA ARG A 28 -0.67 17.69 -9.73
C ARG A 28 -0.61 16.62 -8.64
N THR A 29 0.59 16.11 -8.37
CA THR A 29 0.86 15.09 -7.35
C THR A 29 2.18 15.43 -6.65
N ASN A 30 2.19 15.41 -5.32
CA ASN A 30 3.42 15.60 -4.53
C ASN A 30 3.47 14.53 -3.43
N LYS A 31 4.61 13.85 -3.25
CA LYS A 31 4.79 12.76 -2.25
C LYS A 31 3.69 11.69 -2.32
N GLY A 32 3.25 11.34 -3.53
CA GLY A 32 2.17 10.38 -3.76
C GLY A 32 0.75 10.87 -3.41
N VAL A 33 0.57 12.17 -3.11
CA VAL A 33 -0.74 12.79 -2.83
C VAL A 33 -1.16 13.61 -4.05
N THR A 34 -2.32 13.31 -4.63
CA THR A 34 -2.89 14.10 -5.73
C THR A 34 -3.55 15.38 -5.22
N GLN A 35 -3.68 16.40 -6.06
CA GLN A 35 -4.42 17.63 -5.72
C GLN A 35 -5.85 17.31 -5.26
N ALA A 36 -6.56 16.41 -5.94
CA ALA A 36 -7.91 16.01 -5.57
C ALA A 36 -7.96 15.38 -4.17
N THR A 37 -7.00 14.51 -3.85
CA THR A 37 -6.87 13.93 -2.50
C THR A 37 -6.58 15.01 -1.46
N TYR A 38 -5.69 15.95 -1.76
CA TYR A 38 -5.35 17.04 -0.85
C TYR A 38 -6.55 17.97 -0.60
N ASP A 39 -7.26 18.37 -1.65
CA ASP A 39 -8.46 19.21 -1.55
C ASP A 39 -9.57 18.53 -0.74
N ALA A 40 -9.81 17.24 -0.95
CA ALA A 40 -10.76 16.46 -0.16
C ALA A 40 -10.34 16.39 1.32
N TRP A 41 -9.06 16.18 1.61
CA TRP A 41 -8.53 16.13 2.97
C TRP A 41 -8.61 17.48 3.69
N ARG A 42 -8.34 18.59 2.97
CA ARG A 42 -8.41 19.96 3.49
C ARG A 42 -9.85 20.41 3.72
N SER A 43 -10.74 20.18 2.76
CA SER A 43 -12.17 20.52 2.89
C SER A 43 -12.84 19.76 4.02
N GLY A 44 -12.53 18.47 4.21
CA GLY A 44 -12.99 17.67 5.35
C GLY A 44 -12.50 18.18 6.72
N ARG A 45 -11.53 19.10 6.75
CA ARG A 45 -11.02 19.78 7.95
C ARG A 45 -11.36 21.27 7.99
N SER A 46 -12.22 21.73 7.09
CA SER A 46 -12.58 23.15 6.94
C SER A 46 -11.38 24.06 6.69
N LEU A 47 -10.33 23.55 6.04
CA LEU A 47 -9.17 24.32 5.63
C LEU A 47 -9.38 24.88 4.21
N SER A 48 -8.87 26.09 3.94
CA SER A 48 -8.91 26.70 2.59
C SER A 48 -8.14 25.84 1.59
N SER A 49 -8.50 25.85 0.30
CA SER A 49 -7.73 25.14 -0.73
C SER A 49 -6.28 25.61 -0.78
N LYS A 50 -5.39 24.70 -1.16
CA LYS A 50 -3.97 24.95 -1.29
C LYS A 50 -3.41 24.02 -2.37
N ASP A 51 -2.48 24.52 -3.15
CA ASP A 51 -1.80 23.69 -4.14
C ASP A 51 -1.00 22.58 -3.45
N VAL A 52 -1.15 21.35 -3.92
CA VAL A 52 -0.47 20.16 -3.40
C VAL A 52 1.05 20.27 -3.54
N LEU A 53 1.55 21.12 -4.43
CA LEU A 53 2.97 21.46 -4.50
C LEU A 53 3.51 21.97 -3.15
N TYR A 54 2.68 22.69 -2.38
CA TYR A 54 3.07 23.25 -1.09
C TYR A 54 2.66 22.39 0.11
N ILE A 55 2.30 21.12 -0.11
CA ILE A 55 1.93 20.21 0.98
C ILE A 55 3.11 19.99 1.93
N THR A 56 2.84 20.11 3.23
CA THR A 56 3.88 19.90 4.26
C THR A 56 4.04 18.43 4.61
N ASP A 57 5.19 18.05 5.17
CA ASP A 57 5.44 16.69 5.62
C ASP A 57 4.44 16.23 6.69
N GLY A 58 4.02 17.16 7.56
CA GLY A 58 2.97 16.90 8.54
C GLY A 58 1.62 16.61 7.90
N GLU A 59 1.24 17.37 6.87
CA GLU A 59 0.00 17.11 6.12
C GLU A 59 0.07 15.79 5.35
N VAL A 60 1.21 15.46 4.74
CA VAL A 60 1.43 14.16 4.10
C VAL A 60 1.29 13.04 5.13
N ALA A 61 1.95 13.14 6.27
CA ALA A 61 1.82 12.16 7.35
C ALA A 61 0.36 12.01 7.79
N ASP A 62 -0.36 13.11 8.01
CA ASP A 62 -1.77 13.05 8.41
C ASP A 62 -2.69 12.43 7.36
N ILE A 63 -2.45 12.71 6.07
CA ILE A 63 -3.15 12.08 4.95
C ILE A 63 -2.90 10.59 4.97
N TYR A 64 -1.64 10.16 5.03
CA TYR A 64 -1.29 8.74 5.03
C TYR A 64 -1.82 8.01 6.26
N GLN A 65 -1.77 8.66 7.42
CA GLN A 65 -2.28 8.10 8.67
C GLN A 65 -3.80 7.93 8.62
N SER A 66 -4.53 8.91 8.10
CA SER A 66 -5.99 8.85 8.05
C SER A 66 -6.50 7.90 6.95
N MET A 67 -5.97 8.04 5.72
CA MET A 67 -6.48 7.32 4.56
C MET A 67 -6.00 5.88 4.46
N TYR A 68 -4.74 5.59 4.81
CA TYR A 68 -4.17 4.26 4.60
C TYR A 68 -3.93 3.54 5.93
N TRP A 69 -3.30 4.18 6.92
CA TRP A 69 -3.04 3.52 8.20
C TRP A 69 -4.34 3.18 8.94
N LYS A 70 -5.16 4.18 9.27
CA LYS A 70 -6.47 3.99 9.89
C LYS A 70 -7.49 3.40 8.91
N GLY A 71 -7.42 3.79 7.64
CA GLY A 71 -8.30 3.25 6.58
C GLY A 71 -8.20 1.73 6.44
N ALA A 72 -6.99 1.17 6.55
CA ALA A 72 -6.74 -0.27 6.52
C ALA A 72 -6.63 -0.91 7.91
N ARG A 73 -7.02 -0.18 8.97
CA ARG A 73 -7.00 -0.60 10.39
C ARG A 73 -5.64 -1.08 10.90
N CYS A 74 -4.55 -0.51 10.39
CA CYS A 74 -3.19 -0.81 10.84
C CYS A 74 -2.98 -0.49 12.33
N ASP A 75 -3.73 0.50 12.87
CA ASP A 75 -3.70 0.87 14.29
C ASP A 75 -4.30 -0.19 15.23
N ARG A 76 -4.87 -1.27 14.68
CA ARG A 76 -5.45 -2.39 15.42
C ARG A 76 -4.60 -3.66 15.36
N LEU A 77 -3.51 -3.63 14.61
CA LEU A 77 -2.67 -4.79 14.31
C LEU A 77 -1.36 -4.76 15.08
N ARG A 78 -0.79 -5.95 15.32
CA ARG A 78 0.59 -6.11 15.81
C ARG A 78 1.57 -5.50 14.82
N ASP A 79 2.69 -4.94 15.30
CA ASP A 79 3.54 -4.05 14.51
C ASP A 79 3.99 -4.59 13.14
N LYS A 80 4.40 -5.86 13.04
CA LYS A 80 4.81 -6.46 11.76
C LYS A 80 3.64 -6.51 10.77
N MET A 81 2.45 -6.87 11.25
CA MET A 81 1.22 -6.89 10.45
C MET A 81 0.80 -5.48 10.05
N ALA A 82 0.84 -4.53 10.98
CA ALA A 82 0.54 -3.13 10.70
C ALA A 82 1.47 -2.57 9.60
N PHE A 83 2.76 -2.89 9.66
CA PHE A 83 3.74 -2.48 8.66
C PHE A 83 3.45 -3.06 7.27
N CYS A 84 3.18 -4.37 7.17
CA CYS A 84 2.83 -5.04 5.91
C CYS A 84 1.49 -4.56 5.34
N GLN A 85 0.49 -4.41 6.21
CA GLN A 85 -0.85 -3.94 5.87
C GLN A 85 -0.80 -2.51 5.32
N PHE A 86 -0.04 -1.63 5.97
CA PHE A 86 0.08 -0.23 5.55
C PHE A 86 0.74 -0.09 4.19
N ASP A 87 1.87 -0.77 3.94
CA ASP A 87 2.51 -0.73 2.63
C ASP A 87 1.60 -1.25 1.52
N THR A 88 0.85 -2.33 1.79
CA THR A 88 -0.09 -2.90 0.84
C THR A 88 -1.27 -1.95 0.59
N ALA A 89 -1.81 -1.33 1.65
CA ALA A 89 -2.91 -0.37 1.55
C ALA A 89 -2.55 0.85 0.71
N VAL A 90 -1.31 1.35 0.81
CA VAL A 90 -0.84 2.46 -0.02
C VAL A 90 -0.67 2.02 -1.48
N ASN A 91 -0.14 0.82 -1.71
CA ASN A 91 0.13 0.36 -3.06
C ASN A 91 -1.12 -0.08 -3.83
N MET A 92 -2.07 -0.72 -3.14
CA MET A 92 -3.17 -1.48 -3.73
C MET A 92 -4.55 -1.10 -3.18
N GLY A 93 -4.64 -0.06 -2.34
CA GLY A 93 -5.89 0.40 -1.72
C GLY A 93 -6.21 -0.29 -0.39
N PRO A 94 -6.80 0.42 0.60
CA PRO A 94 -7.11 -0.13 1.93
C PRO A 94 -8.00 -1.37 1.91
N ARG A 95 -9.05 -1.37 1.07
CA ARG A 95 -10.02 -2.46 1.03
C ARG A 95 -9.40 -3.76 0.51
N ARG A 96 -8.57 -3.68 -0.55
CA ARG A 96 -7.84 -4.84 -1.07
C ARG A 96 -6.82 -5.34 -0.06
N ALA A 97 -6.13 -4.45 0.66
CA ALA A 97 -5.23 -4.85 1.74
C ALA A 97 -5.97 -5.61 2.86
N VAL A 98 -7.18 -5.19 3.24
CA VAL A 98 -8.03 -5.93 4.20
C VAL A 98 -8.41 -7.31 3.67
N ARG A 99 -8.79 -7.45 2.39
CA ARG A 99 -9.08 -8.76 1.78
C ARG A 99 -7.86 -9.69 1.79
N ILE A 100 -6.68 -9.18 1.42
CA ILE A 100 -5.44 -9.96 1.48
C ILE A 100 -5.14 -10.40 2.92
N LEU A 101 -5.36 -9.52 3.91
CA LEU A 101 -5.21 -9.84 5.33
C LEU A 101 -6.17 -10.95 5.77
N GLN A 102 -7.45 -10.86 5.38
CA GLN A 102 -8.48 -11.84 5.72
C GLN A 102 -8.13 -13.22 5.15
N ARG A 103 -7.72 -13.26 3.88
CA ARG A 103 -7.26 -14.49 3.23
C ARG A 103 -6.01 -15.07 3.88
N ALA A 104 -5.05 -14.23 4.25
CA ALA A 104 -3.82 -14.65 4.91
C ALA A 104 -4.01 -15.11 6.38
N THR A 105 -5.13 -14.73 6.99
CA THR A 105 -5.50 -15.11 8.37
C THR A 105 -6.65 -16.12 8.40
N GLU A 106 -7.01 -16.67 7.23
CA GLU A 106 -8.02 -17.72 7.06
C GLU A 106 -9.41 -17.36 7.64
N CYS A 107 -9.81 -16.09 7.52
CA CYS A 107 -11.17 -15.65 7.84
C CYS A 107 -11.92 -15.18 6.58
N GLU A 108 -13.21 -14.84 6.73
CA GLU A 108 -14.07 -14.43 5.62
C GLU A 108 -13.51 -13.19 4.88
N GLU A 109 -13.42 -13.28 3.55
CA GLU A 109 -12.83 -12.26 2.67
C GLU A 109 -13.87 -11.23 2.18
N ASP A 110 -14.50 -10.50 3.10
CA ASP A 110 -15.51 -9.48 2.76
C ASP A 110 -14.92 -8.08 2.47
N GLY A 111 -13.64 -7.87 2.80
CA GLY A 111 -12.94 -6.59 2.70
C GLY A 111 -13.31 -5.58 3.80
N VAL A 112 -14.07 -6.00 4.82
CA VAL A 112 -14.50 -5.20 5.95
C VAL A 112 -13.78 -5.65 7.21
N PHE A 113 -12.97 -4.76 7.78
CA PHE A 113 -12.27 -5.08 9.03
C PHE A 113 -13.23 -4.97 10.23
N GLY A 114 -13.81 -6.11 10.62
CA GLY A 114 -14.69 -6.26 11.77
C GLY A 114 -14.09 -7.10 12.91
N ALA A 115 -14.93 -7.47 13.89
CA ALA A 115 -14.51 -8.24 15.05
C ALA A 115 -13.94 -9.63 14.69
N ALA A 116 -14.49 -10.29 13.65
CA ALA A 116 -13.99 -11.57 13.16
C ALA A 116 -12.57 -11.44 12.59
N THR A 117 -12.32 -10.43 11.75
CA THR A 117 -10.98 -10.16 11.21
C THR A 117 -9.99 -9.81 12.31
N GLN A 118 -10.40 -9.01 13.30
CA GLN A 118 -9.55 -8.71 14.46
C GLN A 118 -9.16 -10.00 15.20
N ALA A 119 -10.15 -10.85 15.54
CA ALA A 119 -9.91 -12.10 16.25
C ALA A 119 -8.97 -13.04 15.47
N ALA A 120 -9.13 -13.14 14.15
CA ALA A 120 -8.23 -13.92 13.29
C ALA A 120 -6.80 -13.35 13.30
N CYS A 121 -6.64 -12.03 13.22
CA CYS A 121 -5.34 -11.37 13.28
C CYS A 121 -4.65 -11.52 14.65
N ASP A 122 -5.43 -11.54 15.73
CA ASP A 122 -4.90 -11.70 17.09
C ASP A 122 -4.52 -13.16 17.39
N GLY A 123 -5.27 -14.11 16.85
CA GLY A 123 -5.10 -15.54 17.09
C GLY A 123 -4.09 -16.26 16.16
N CYS A 124 -3.69 -15.65 15.04
CA CYS A 124 -2.84 -16.33 14.07
C CYS A 124 -1.34 -16.32 14.45
N ASP A 125 -0.61 -17.31 13.91
CA ASP A 125 0.84 -17.27 13.86
C ASP A 125 1.31 -16.14 12.94
N ILE A 126 2.06 -15.19 13.49
CA ILE A 126 2.35 -13.92 12.82
C ILE A 126 3.24 -14.12 11.58
N ASP A 127 4.20 -15.03 11.65
CA ASP A 127 5.16 -15.23 10.57
C ASP A 127 4.53 -16.03 9.43
N SER A 128 3.75 -17.08 9.73
CA SER A 128 2.98 -17.82 8.72
C SER A 128 1.97 -16.92 8.01
N ALA A 129 1.23 -16.10 8.76
CA ALA A 129 0.26 -15.16 8.18
C ALA A 129 0.95 -14.13 7.26
N LEU A 130 2.11 -13.59 7.64
CA LEU A 130 2.83 -12.62 6.80
C LEU A 130 3.46 -13.25 5.55
N LEU A 131 3.93 -14.49 5.64
CA LEU A 131 4.37 -15.24 4.47
C LEU A 131 3.21 -15.41 3.50
N ALA A 132 2.06 -15.94 3.96
CA ALA A 132 0.86 -16.09 3.15
C ALA A 132 0.39 -14.74 2.54
N TYR A 133 0.37 -13.67 3.35
CA TYR A 133 0.01 -12.32 2.90
C TYR A 133 0.87 -11.88 1.71
N THR A 134 2.19 -12.01 1.85
CA THR A 134 3.12 -11.54 0.83
C THR A 134 3.11 -12.42 -0.42
N GLU A 135 2.85 -13.73 -0.32
CA GLU A 135 2.60 -14.59 -1.49
C GLU A 135 1.30 -14.20 -2.23
N ILE A 136 0.20 -13.98 -1.50
CA ILE A 136 -1.07 -13.52 -2.09
C ILE A 136 -0.85 -12.20 -2.86
N ARG A 137 -0.09 -11.27 -2.26
CA ARG A 137 0.26 -10.00 -2.92
C ARG A 137 1.10 -10.20 -4.19
N ALA A 138 2.06 -11.14 -4.19
CA ALA A 138 2.81 -11.50 -5.39
C ALA A 138 1.88 -12.03 -6.49
N THR A 139 0.93 -12.91 -6.14
CA THR A 139 -0.07 -13.43 -7.10
C THR A 139 -0.85 -12.29 -7.74
N TYR A 140 -1.31 -11.30 -6.96
CA TYR A 140 -1.95 -10.12 -7.53
C TYR A 140 -1.05 -9.40 -8.53
N TYR A 141 0.22 -9.16 -8.20
CA TYR A 141 1.15 -8.49 -9.11
C TYR A 141 1.30 -9.20 -10.45
N HIS A 142 1.42 -10.53 -10.44
CA HIS A 142 1.47 -11.31 -11.67
C HIS A 142 0.16 -11.21 -12.46
N MET A 143 -1.00 -11.29 -11.80
CA MET A 143 -2.30 -11.11 -12.46
C MET A 143 -2.43 -9.71 -13.09
N PHE A 144 -2.03 -8.66 -12.39
CA PHE A 144 -2.05 -7.30 -12.93
C PHE A 144 -1.10 -7.14 -14.12
N ALA A 145 0.06 -7.78 -14.07
CA ALA A 145 1.06 -7.71 -15.14
C ALA A 145 0.59 -8.37 -16.45
N MET A 146 -0.38 -9.29 -16.38
CA MET A 146 -1.00 -9.90 -17.57
C MET A 146 -1.92 -8.93 -18.33
N LYS A 147 -2.40 -7.84 -17.69
CA LYS A 147 -3.24 -6.85 -18.37
C LYS A 147 -2.43 -6.06 -19.43
N PRO A 148 -3.04 -5.67 -20.56
CA PRO A 148 -2.36 -4.93 -21.62
C PRO A 148 -1.58 -3.70 -21.11
N GLY A 149 -0.29 -3.65 -21.43
CA GLY A 149 0.60 -2.54 -21.05
C GLY A 149 1.05 -2.49 -19.58
N GLN A 150 0.61 -3.44 -18.73
CA GLN A 150 0.96 -3.47 -17.30
C GLN A 150 2.22 -4.28 -16.99
N GLY A 151 2.60 -5.24 -17.84
CA GLY A 151 3.78 -6.10 -17.61
C GLY A 151 5.09 -5.35 -17.34
N LYS A 152 5.24 -4.13 -17.87
CA LYS A 152 6.40 -3.25 -17.63
C LYS A 152 6.58 -2.83 -16.16
N PHE A 153 5.52 -2.88 -15.34
CA PHE A 153 5.56 -2.48 -13.93
C PHE A 153 5.86 -3.63 -12.96
N LEU A 154 5.72 -4.89 -13.40
CA LEU A 154 5.88 -6.07 -12.55
C LEU A 154 7.20 -6.08 -11.78
N LYS A 155 8.28 -5.71 -12.46
CA LYS A 155 9.60 -5.64 -11.84
C LYS A 155 9.64 -4.66 -10.65
N GLY A 156 9.04 -3.48 -10.78
CA GLY A 156 8.94 -2.50 -9.70
C GLY A 156 8.11 -3.03 -8.53
N TRP A 157 6.96 -3.64 -8.82
CA TRP A 157 6.10 -4.26 -7.81
C TRP A 157 6.81 -5.36 -7.02
N MET A 158 7.49 -6.30 -7.70
CA MET A 158 8.23 -7.38 -7.04
C MET A 158 9.42 -6.85 -6.23
N ASN A 159 10.12 -5.81 -6.70
CA ASN A 159 11.17 -5.15 -5.92
C ASN A 159 10.64 -4.53 -4.62
N ARG A 160 9.46 -3.89 -4.67
CA ARG A 160 8.77 -3.36 -3.48
C ARG A 160 8.45 -4.47 -2.48
N LEU A 161 7.87 -5.57 -2.96
CA LEU A 161 7.52 -6.71 -2.12
C LEU A 161 8.74 -7.38 -1.50
N ASN A 162 9.82 -7.57 -2.27
CA ASN A 162 11.06 -8.14 -1.76
C ASN A 162 11.71 -7.25 -0.69
N SER A 163 11.68 -5.93 -0.85
CA SER A 163 12.15 -5.03 0.20
C SER A 163 11.28 -5.07 1.45
N LEU A 164 9.96 -5.28 1.30
CA LEU A 164 9.04 -5.44 2.43
C LEU A 164 9.35 -6.74 3.18
N ARG A 165 9.49 -7.86 2.47
CA ARG A 165 9.85 -9.16 3.04
C ARG A 165 11.19 -9.11 3.78
N LYS A 166 12.20 -8.49 3.18
CA LYS A 166 13.50 -8.27 3.84
C LYS A 166 13.35 -7.47 5.14
N ALA A 167 12.54 -6.41 5.14
CA ALA A 167 12.29 -5.62 6.35
C ALA A 167 11.60 -6.46 7.44
N LEU A 168 10.70 -7.37 7.06
CA LEU A 168 10.00 -8.28 7.98
C LEU A 168 10.84 -9.47 8.47
N GLY A 169 12.02 -9.68 7.89
CA GLY A 169 12.93 -10.79 8.20
C GLY A 169 12.72 -12.05 7.34
N PHE A 170 11.98 -11.95 6.24
CA PHE A 170 11.72 -13.05 5.31
C PHE A 170 12.63 -12.99 4.07
N PRO A 171 12.94 -14.14 3.45
CA PRO A 171 13.64 -14.18 2.17
C PRO A 171 12.80 -13.52 1.06
N ALA A 172 13.45 -13.05 -0.01
CA ALA A 172 12.76 -12.61 -1.23
C ALA A 172 11.92 -13.76 -1.83
N THR A 173 10.80 -13.45 -2.49
CA THR A 173 10.01 -14.46 -3.21
C THR A 173 10.68 -14.85 -4.52
N GLU A 174 11.06 -13.85 -5.31
CA GLU A 174 11.67 -14.02 -6.63
C GLU A 174 12.70 -12.90 -6.87
N THR A 175 13.89 -13.25 -7.38
CA THR A 175 14.90 -12.24 -7.71
C THR A 175 14.72 -11.78 -9.16
N MET A 176 14.30 -10.53 -9.36
CA MET A 176 14.18 -9.94 -10.70
C MET A 176 15.54 -9.34 -11.13
N SER A 177 16.04 -9.70 -12.31
CA SER A 177 17.33 -9.21 -12.82
C SER A 177 17.26 -7.80 -13.43
N GLY A 178 18.39 -7.07 -13.38
CA GLY A 178 18.60 -5.73 -13.97
C GLY A 178 18.32 -4.55 -13.01
N GLU A 179 18.47 -3.31 -13.50
CA GLU A 179 18.38 -2.09 -12.67
C GLU A 179 17.05 -1.94 -11.90
N VAL A 180 17.15 -1.51 -10.63
CA VAL A 180 16.03 -1.28 -9.73
C VAL A 180 15.52 0.14 -9.97
N SER A 181 14.25 0.28 -10.37
CA SER A 181 13.60 1.58 -10.34
C SER A 181 13.28 1.95 -8.88
N GLU A 182 13.66 3.16 -8.47
CA GLU A 182 13.40 3.69 -7.12
C GLU A 182 11.94 4.12 -6.91
N THR A 183 11.12 4.08 -7.96
CA THR A 183 9.69 4.40 -7.88
C THR A 183 8.87 3.20 -8.33
N THR A 184 7.64 3.09 -7.84
CA THR A 184 6.75 2.00 -8.23
C THR A 184 5.35 2.53 -8.45
N ALA A 185 4.77 2.24 -9.62
CA ALA A 185 3.40 2.63 -9.93
C ALA A 185 2.42 2.01 -8.92
N ARG A 186 1.46 2.80 -8.44
CA ARG A 186 0.32 2.25 -7.70
C ARG A 186 -0.49 1.34 -8.60
N ILE A 187 -1.05 0.30 -8.00
CA ILE A 187 -2.01 -0.54 -8.69
C ILE A 187 -3.37 0.16 -8.56
N PRO A 188 -4.02 0.51 -9.69
CA PRO A 188 -5.32 1.17 -9.64
C PRO A 188 -6.32 0.36 -8.79
N ASP A 189 -7.18 1.07 -8.08
CA ASP A 189 -8.40 0.47 -7.54
C ASP A 189 -9.28 0.09 -8.73
N LEU A 190 -9.10 -1.12 -9.28
CA LEU A 190 -10.07 -1.69 -10.21
C LEU A 190 -11.43 -1.67 -9.51
N ALA A 191 -12.44 -1.09 -10.18
CA ALA A 191 -13.81 -1.11 -9.70
C ALA A 191 -14.23 -2.56 -9.43
N GLU A 192 -14.82 -2.81 -8.27
CA GLU A 192 -15.46 -4.09 -7.98
C GLU A 192 -16.53 -4.37 -9.04
N GLY A 193 -16.32 -5.44 -9.82
CA GLY A 193 -17.21 -5.82 -10.92
C GLY A 193 -16.52 -5.97 -12.26
N GLU A 194 -15.26 -5.55 -12.43
CA GLU A 194 -14.37 -6.25 -13.37
C GLU A 194 -14.05 -7.61 -12.75
N ALA A 195 -14.97 -8.55 -12.93
CA ALA A 195 -14.69 -9.94 -12.68
C ALA A 195 -13.31 -10.26 -13.29
N LEU A 196 -12.48 -10.92 -12.50
CA LEU A 196 -11.36 -11.67 -13.05
C LEU A 196 -11.99 -12.87 -13.77
N ASP A 197 -12.66 -12.59 -14.90
CA ASP A 197 -13.26 -13.60 -15.73
C ASP A 197 -12.12 -14.47 -16.22
N GLU A 198 -12.20 -15.73 -15.79
CA GLU A 198 -11.42 -16.84 -16.26
C GLU A 198 -11.41 -16.85 -17.79
N ASN A 199 -10.21 -16.75 -18.37
CA ASN A 199 -9.88 -17.35 -19.66
C ASN A 199 -8.39 -17.70 -19.67
#